data_AF-A0A2U3NUN6-F1
#
_entry.id   AF-A0A2U3NUN6-F1
#
_cell.length_a   1.000
_cell.length_b   1.000
_cell.length_c   1.000
_cell.angle_alpha   90.00
_cell.angle_beta   90.00
_cell.angle_gamma   90.00
#
_symmetry.space_group_name_H-M   'P 1'
#
loop_
_entity.id
_entity.type
_entity.pdbx_description
1 polymer ?
#
loop_
_entity_poly.entity_id
_entity_poly.type
_entity_poly.pdbx_seq_one_letter_code
_entity_poly.pdbx_strand_id
1 'polypeptide(L)'
;MAATSRATAAWNTLGYLVYAALVVVGALEVYLSFFFAMSTDGCHDAACDSSYHVWPAMVFVWVGVGAVLLLTLVVMLRNSSRGKVVAGWPLVGLLCLGFVYVIADAILH
;
A
#
# COMPACT_ATOMS: atom_id res chain seq x y z
N MET A 1 -16.84 8.15 -28.38
CA MET A 1 -15.79 7.54 -27.53
C MET A 1 -14.58 7.31 -28.42
N ALA A 2 -13.50 8.06 -28.18
CA ALA A 2 -12.35 8.10 -29.07
C ALA A 2 -11.65 6.74 -29.11
N ALA A 3 -11.22 6.33 -30.31
CA ALA A 3 -10.41 5.14 -30.53
C ALA A 3 -9.14 5.21 -29.66
N THR A 4 -9.10 4.43 -28.59
CA THR A 4 -7.88 4.22 -27.79
C THR A 4 -6.82 3.65 -28.73
N SER A 5 -5.68 4.33 -28.88
CA SER A 5 -4.60 3.79 -29.69
C SER A 5 -4.18 2.43 -29.12
N ARG A 6 -3.82 1.46 -29.97
CA ARG A 6 -3.36 0.13 -29.52
C ARG A 6 -2.19 0.25 -28.51
N ALA A 7 -1.36 1.27 -28.67
CA ALA A 7 -0.27 1.59 -27.74
C ALA A 7 -0.79 2.01 -26.36
N THR A 8 -1.80 2.87 -26.27
CA THR A 8 -2.41 3.28 -24.99
C THR A 8 -3.06 2.08 -24.28
N ALA A 9 -3.71 1.18 -25.04
CA ALA A 9 -4.29 -0.04 -24.47
C ALA A 9 -3.20 -0.95 -23.89
N ALA A 10 -2.11 -1.20 -24.63
CA ALA A 10 -0.99 -2.01 -24.15
C ALA A 10 -0.35 -1.43 -22.88
N TRP A 11 -0.12 -0.11 -22.84
CA TRP A 11 0.41 0.56 -21.65
C TRP A 11 -0.52 0.49 -20.44
N ASN A 12 -1.83 0.57 -20.65
CA ASN A 12 -2.80 0.43 -19.56
C ASN A 12 -2.84 -1.01 -19.03
N THR A 13 -2.78 -2.02 -19.90
CA THR A 13 -2.66 -3.43 -19.49
C THR A 13 -1.43 -3.64 -18.62
N LEU A 14 -0.26 -3.15 -19.05
CA LEU A 14 0.96 -3.19 -18.24
C LEU A 14 0.75 -2.48 -16.88
N GLY A 15 0.12 -1.30 -16.89
CA GLY A 15 -0.20 -0.59 -15.65
C GLY A 15 -1.04 -1.41 -14.67
N TYR A 16 -2.07 -2.11 -15.14
CA TYR A 16 -2.89 -2.98 -14.28
C TYR A 16 -2.14 -4.24 -13.81
N LEU A 17 -1.22 -4.78 -14.61
CA LEU A 17 -0.35 -5.88 -14.17
C LEU A 17 0.61 -5.42 -13.07
N VAL A 18 1.19 -4.22 -13.19
CA VAL A 18 2.02 -3.64 -12.13
C VAL A 18 1.18 -3.32 -10.89
N TYR A 19 -0.06 -2.87 -11.05
CA TYR A 19 -0.99 -2.71 -9.94
C TYR A 19 -1.28 -4.04 -9.23
N ALA A 20 -1.43 -5.15 -9.96
CA ALA A 20 -1.60 -6.47 -9.35
C ALA A 20 -0.38 -6.87 -8.50
N ALA A 21 0.84 -6.58 -8.98
CA ALA A 21 2.05 -6.76 -8.17
C ALA A 21 2.05 -5.85 -6.92
N LEU A 22 1.58 -4.61 -7.04
CA LEU A 22 1.42 -3.70 -5.90
C LEU A 22 0.46 -4.25 -4.84
N VAL A 23 -0.65 -4.88 -5.24
CA VAL A 23 -1.57 -5.54 -4.31
C VAL A 23 -0.87 -6.66 -3.53
N VAL A 24 0.01 -7.43 -4.18
CA VAL A 24 0.83 -8.46 -3.50
C VAL A 24 1.77 -7.83 -2.49
N VAL A 25 2.41 -6.71 -2.83
CA VAL A 25 3.28 -5.96 -1.89
C VAL A 25 2.48 -5.45 -0.69
N GLY A 26 1.30 -4.85 -0.90
CA GLY A 26 0.44 -4.41 0.21
C GLY A 26 -0.04 -5.58 1.08
N ALA A 27 -0.34 -6.73 0.49
CA ALA A 27 -0.70 -7.94 1.25
C ALA A 27 0.48 -8.45 2.09
N LEU A 28 1.71 -8.39 1.57
CA LEU A 28 2.92 -8.70 2.32
C LEU A 28 3.13 -7.73 3.48
N GLU A 29 2.87 -6.43 3.28
CA GLU A 29 2.96 -5.43 4.34
C GLU A 29 1.95 -5.72 5.48
N VAL A 30 0.71 -6.04 5.14
CA VAL A 30 -0.30 -6.48 6.12
C VAL A 30 0.14 -7.78 6.81
N TYR A 31 0.66 -8.75 6.07
CA TYR A 31 1.16 -10.01 6.65
C TYR A 31 2.29 -9.77 7.65
N LEU A 32 3.26 -8.93 7.30
CA LEU A 32 4.38 -8.58 8.18
C LEU A 32 3.92 -7.83 9.44
N SER A 33 2.84 -7.05 9.37
CA SER A 33 2.29 -6.34 10.54
C SER A 33 1.85 -7.27 11.68
N PHE A 34 1.48 -8.53 11.39
CA PHE A 34 1.13 -9.51 12.44
C PHE A 34 2.32 -9.93 13.30
N PHE A 35 3.55 -9.66 12.85
CA PHE A 35 4.77 -9.96 13.58
C PHE A 35 5.30 -8.75 14.40
N PHE A 36 4.58 -7.62 14.43
CA PHE A 36 5.00 -6.44 15.20
C PHE A 36 5.18 -6.73 16.70
N ALA A 37 4.40 -7.64 17.28
CA ALA A 37 4.60 -8.06 18.68
C ALA A 37 6.01 -8.62 18.94
N MET A 38 6.60 -9.33 17.96
CA MET A 38 7.95 -9.90 18.10
C MET A 38 9.05 -8.82 18.10
N SER A 39 8.78 -7.64 17.52
CA SER A 39 9.72 -6.50 17.60
C SER A 39 9.78 -5.88 19.00
N THR A 40 8.74 -6.10 19.81
CA THR A 40 8.64 -5.56 21.18
C THR A 40 9.14 -6.52 22.28
N ASP A 41 9.57 -7.73 21.92
CA ASP A 41 10.04 -8.77 22.86
C ASP A 41 11.31 -8.37 23.66
N GLY A 42 12.04 -7.35 23.19
CA GLY A 42 13.24 -6.80 23.87
C GLY A 42 12.95 -5.85 25.03
N CYS A 43 11.70 -5.46 25.27
CA CYS A 43 11.32 -4.57 26.36
C CYS A 43 11.35 -5.31 27.71
N HIS A 44 12.29 -4.96 28.61
CA HIS A 44 12.44 -5.60 29.92
C HIS A 44 11.73 -4.89 31.09
N ASP A 45 11.11 -3.72 30.86
CA ASP A 45 10.53 -2.91 31.93
C ASP A 45 9.00 -2.81 31.82
N ALA A 46 8.34 -2.73 32.98
CA ALA A 46 6.88 -2.64 33.15
C ALA A 46 6.19 -1.42 32.48
N ALA A 47 6.96 -0.57 31.79
CA ALA A 47 6.47 0.53 30.96
C ALA A 47 6.12 0.10 29.52
N CYS A 48 6.44 -1.13 29.12
CA CYS A 48 6.14 -1.66 27.79
C CYS A 48 4.83 -2.44 27.83
N ASP A 49 3.70 -1.71 27.93
CA ASP A 49 2.42 -2.27 27.50
C ASP A 49 2.46 -2.36 25.97
N SER A 50 3.13 -3.41 25.47
CA SER A 50 3.37 -3.62 24.03
C SER A 50 2.07 -3.58 23.23
N SER A 51 0.95 -3.94 23.86
CA SER A 51 -0.38 -3.84 23.28
C SER A 51 -0.77 -2.39 22.90
N TYR A 52 -0.31 -1.39 23.65
CA TYR A 52 -0.64 0.03 23.42
C TYR A 52 0.01 0.60 22.15
N HIS A 53 1.13 0.03 21.69
CA HIS A 53 1.84 0.48 20.48
C HIS A 53 1.61 -0.45 19.29
N VAL A 54 1.62 -1.77 19.53
CA VAL A 54 1.45 -2.79 18.48
C VAL A 54 0.08 -2.69 17.84
N TRP A 55 -1.00 -2.58 18.63
CA TRP A 55 -2.35 -2.57 18.10
C TRP A 55 -2.64 -1.34 17.20
N PRO A 56 -2.33 -0.09 17.63
CA PRO A 56 -2.47 1.06 16.75
C PRO A 56 -1.60 0.97 15.48
N ALA A 57 -0.37 0.47 15.58
CA ALA A 57 0.50 0.29 14.41
C ALA A 57 -0.11 -0.70 13.39
N MET A 58 -0.65 -1.83 13.85
CA MET A 58 -1.33 -2.81 12.99
C MET A 58 -2.57 -2.20 12.31
N VAL A 59 -3.44 -1.52 13.07
CA VAL A 59 -4.63 -0.86 12.52
C VAL A 59 -4.23 0.19 11.48
N PHE A 60 -3.16 0.95 11.74
CA PHE A 60 -2.66 1.94 10.80
C PHE A 60 -2.19 1.30 9.49
N VAL A 61 -1.44 0.19 9.53
CA VAL A 61 -1.05 -0.56 8.33
C VAL A 61 -2.29 -1.03 7.57
N TRP A 62 -3.27 -1.63 8.25
CA TRP A 62 -4.45 -2.19 7.58
C TRP A 62 -5.27 -1.12 6.84
N VAL A 63 -5.53 0.00 7.52
CA VAL A 63 -6.27 1.12 6.94
C VAL A 63 -5.44 1.83 5.87
N GLY A 64 -4.15 2.07 6.13
CA GLY A 64 -3.22 2.74 5.24
C GLY A 64 -3.05 1.99 3.93
N VAL A 65 -2.72 0.69 3.98
CA VAL A 65 -2.58 -0.18 2.81
C VAL A 65 -3.90 -0.21 2.01
N GLY A 66 -5.03 -0.42 2.69
CA GLY A 66 -6.35 -0.42 2.06
C GLY A 66 -6.65 0.88 1.33
N ALA A 67 -6.38 2.03 1.96
CA ALA A 67 -6.59 3.35 1.38
C ALA A 67 -5.68 3.60 0.17
N VAL A 68 -4.38 3.25 0.26
CA VAL A 68 -3.42 3.43 -0.83
C VAL A 68 -3.81 2.61 -2.05
N LEU A 69 -4.13 1.33 -1.87
CA LEU A 69 -4.55 0.46 -2.98
C LEU A 69 -5.83 0.96 -3.64
N LEU A 70 -6.85 1.29 -2.83
CA LEU A 70 -8.13 1.78 -3.32
C LEU A 70 -7.98 3.11 -4.09
N LEU A 71 -7.27 4.09 -3.52
CA LEU A 71 -7.05 5.38 -4.17
C LEU A 71 -6.25 5.23 -5.47
N THR A 72 -5.22 4.38 -5.46
CA THR A 72 -4.43 4.09 -6.68
C THR A 72 -5.32 3.52 -7.77
N LEU A 73 -6.17 2.53 -7.45
CA LEU A 73 -7.11 1.94 -8.39
C LEU A 73 -8.11 2.96 -8.92
N VAL A 74 -8.71 3.78 -8.06
CA VAL A 74 -9.67 4.82 -8.46
C VAL A 74 -9.03 5.82 -9.43
N VAL A 75 -7.80 6.27 -9.15
CA VAL A 75 -7.07 7.17 -10.03
C VAL A 75 -6.76 6.52 -11.37
N MET A 76 -6.34 5.25 -11.38
CA MET A 76 -6.10 4.49 -12.60
C MET A 76 -7.37 4.34 -13.44
N LEU A 77 -8.49 3.93 -12.84
CA LEU A 77 -9.77 3.79 -13.54
C LEU A 77 -10.23 5.12 -14.15
N ARG A 78 -10.17 6.21 -13.37
CA ARG A 78 -10.56 7.55 -13.83
C ARG A 78 -9.69 8.08 -14.97
N ASN A 79 -8.39 7.84 -14.92
CA ASN A 79 -7.46 8.29 -15.97
C ASN A 79 -7.56 7.40 -17.21
N SER A 80 -7.72 6.10 -17.03
CA SER A 80 -7.93 5.14 -18.11
C SER A 80 -9.23 5.43 -18.87
N SER A 81 -10.33 5.75 -18.17
CA SER A 81 -11.60 6.14 -18.80
C SER A 81 -11.52 7.45 -19.59
N ARG A 82 -10.49 8.27 -19.34
CA ARG A 82 -10.20 9.51 -20.09
C ARG A 82 -9.20 9.30 -21.23
N GLY A 83 -8.85 8.05 -21.55
CA GLY A 83 -7.90 7.71 -22.61
C GLY A 83 -6.44 8.03 -22.26
N LYS A 84 -6.11 8.26 -20.98
CA LYS A 84 -4.75 8.52 -20.52
C LYS A 84 -4.02 7.22 -20.19
N VAL A 85 -2.70 7.24 -20.32
CA VAL A 85 -1.82 6.15 -19.88
C VAL A 85 -1.72 6.15 -18.35
N VAL A 86 -1.85 4.97 -17.73
CA VAL A 86 -1.85 4.83 -16.26
C VAL A 86 -0.69 4.03 -15.67
N ALA A 87 0.28 3.63 -16.50
CA ALA A 87 1.37 2.73 -16.12
C ALA A 87 2.25 3.22 -14.95
N GLY A 88 2.33 4.53 -14.71
CA GLY A 88 3.15 5.10 -13.62
C GLY A 88 2.47 5.15 -12.25
N TRP A 89 1.13 5.08 -12.19
CA TRP A 89 0.39 5.22 -10.91
C TRP A 89 0.71 4.13 -9.87
N PRO A 90 0.91 2.86 -10.24
CA PRO A 90 1.33 1.85 -9.28
C PRO A 90 2.65 2.17 -8.56
N LEU A 91 3.58 2.89 -9.19
CA LEU A 91 4.84 3.30 -8.55
C LEU A 91 4.61 4.39 -7.50
N VAL A 92 3.68 5.31 -7.74
CA VAL A 92 3.23 6.27 -6.72
C VAL A 92 2.57 5.54 -5.57
N GLY A 93 1.72 4.56 -5.85
CA GLY A 93 1.13 3.68 -4.84
C GLY A 93 2.18 2.95 -4.01
N LEU A 94 3.24 2.44 -4.64
CA LEU A 94 4.36 1.79 -3.95
C LEU A 94 5.07 2.73 -2.97
N LEU A 95 5.31 3.98 -3.37
CA LEU A 95 5.89 4.99 -2.48
C LEU A 95 4.98 5.29 -1.29
N CYS A 96 3.67 5.35 -1.52
CA CYS A 96 2.69 5.55 -0.45
C CYS A 96 2.63 4.36 0.52
N LEU A 97 2.77 3.11 0.03
CA LEU A 97 2.91 1.93 0.90
C LEU A 97 4.18 2.03 1.76
N GLY A 98 5.32 2.40 1.16
CA GLY A 98 6.53 2.66 1.92
C GLY A 98 6.35 3.73 3.01
N PHE A 99 5.56 4.77 2.74
CA PHE A 99 5.20 5.77 3.75
C PHE A 99 4.31 5.19 4.86
N VAL A 100 3.32 4.35 4.53
CA VAL A 100 2.48 3.66 5.53
C VAL A 100 3.36 2.85 6.49
N TYR A 101 4.29 2.06 5.95
CA TYR A 101 5.25 1.28 6.74
C TYR A 101 6.09 2.16 7.69
N VAL A 102 6.68 3.25 7.18
CA VAL A 102 7.52 4.16 7.99
C VAL A 102 6.73 4.77 9.16
N ILE A 103 5.47 5.14 8.94
CA ILE A 103 4.64 5.68 10.02
C ILE A 103 4.24 4.59 11.01
N ALA A 104 3.96 3.37 10.54
CA ALA A 104 3.67 2.24 11.44
C ALA A 104 4.86 1.92 12.34
N ASP A 105 6.08 1.93 11.80
CA ASP A 105 7.32 1.75 12.57
C ASP A 105 7.52 2.84 13.63
N ALA A 106 7.18 4.10 13.30
CA ALA A 106 7.22 5.22 14.23
C ALA A 106 6.12 5.20 15.30
N ILE A 107 5.00 4.49 15.08
CA ILE A 107 3.97 4.27 16.10
C ILE A 107 4.40 3.13 17.06
N LEU A 108 5.14 2.16 16.52
CA LEU A 108 5.55 0.96 17.22
C LEU A 108 6.65 1.21 18.29
N HIS A 109 7.47 2.25 18.09
CA HIS A 109 8.57 2.66 18.97
C HIS A 109 8.31 4.01 19.64
#